data_AF-A0A2I0QMP5-F1
#
_entry.id   AF-A0A2I0QMP5-F1
#
_cell.length_a   1.000
_cell.length_b   1.000
_cell.length_c   1.000
_cell.angle_alpha   90.00
_cell.angle_beta   90.00
_cell.angle_gamma   90.00
#
_symmetry.space_group_name_H-M   'P 1'
#
loop_
_entity.id
_entity.type
_entity.pdbx_description
1 polymer ?
#
loop_
_entity_poly.entity_id
_entity_poly.type
_entity_poly.pdbx_seq_one_letter_code
_entity_poly.pdbx_strand_id
1 'polypeptide(L)' 'MLVEAVGKTEENGLTGERTIKILLQNAETIRLVNKEGKPVSITELKVGDEVVGYLEKGGRHFGTKVDETIVEK' A
#
# COMPACT_ATOMS: atom_id res chain seq x y z
N MET A 1 3.60 -11.59 2.23
CA MET A 1 2.46 -11.38 3.14
C MET A 1 1.36 -10.70 2.34
N LEU A 2 0.18 -11.31 2.30
CA LEU A 2 -1.00 -10.67 1.72
C LEU A 2 -1.67 -9.85 2.82
N VAL A 3 -1.91 -8.57 2.56
CA VAL A 3 -2.58 -7.66 3.47
C VAL A 3 -3.79 -7.08 2.74
N GLU A 4 -4.95 -7.10 3.39
CA GLU A 4 -6.14 -6.42 2.92
C GLU A 4 -6.32 -5.15 3.75
N ALA A 5 -6.47 -4.02 3.07
CA ALA A 5 -6.68 -2.72 3.70
C ALA A 5 -7.94 -2.06 3.11
N VAL A 6 -8.62 -1.26 3.94
CA VAL A 6 -9.72 -0.42 3.48
C VAL A 6 -9.24 1.02 3.57
N GLY A 7 -9.23 1.71 2.43
CA GLY A 7 -8.76 3.08 2.31
C GLY A 7 -9.89 4.03 1.96
N LYS A 8 -9.88 5.22 2.57
CA LYS A 8 -10.65 6.37 2.08
C LYS A 8 -9.85 7.01 0.95
N THR A 9 -10.46 7.15 -0.21
CA THR A 9 -9.87 7.81 -1.38
C THR A 9 -10.63 9.07 -1.69
N GLU A 10 -9.94 10.12 -2.09
CA GLU A 10 -10.55 11.32 -2.63
C GLU A 10 -10.09 11.51 -4.07
N GLU A 11 -11.03 11.50 -5.02
CA GLU A 11 -10.75 11.73 -6.42
C GLU A 11 -11.78 12.72 -6.96
N ASN A 12 -11.31 13.82 -7.58
CA ASN A 12 -12.15 14.89 -8.12
C ASN A 12 -13.16 15.50 -7.12
N GLY A 13 -12.80 15.55 -5.83
CA GLY A 13 -13.66 16.10 -4.76
C GLY A 13 -14.75 15.15 -4.26
N LEU A 14 -14.75 13.89 -4.72
CA LEU A 14 -15.62 12.83 -4.22
C LEU A 14 -14.84 11.92 -3.28
N THR A 15 -15.36 11.73 -2.07
CA THR A 15 -14.83 10.77 -1.10
C THR A 15 -15.48 9.41 -1.32
N GLY A 16 -14.64 8.39 -1.48
CA GLY A 16 -15.05 7.00 -1.61
C GLY A 16 -14.29 6.11 -0.64
N GLU A 17 -14.86 4.94 -0.36
CA GLU A 17 -14.19 3.88 0.38
C GLU A 17 -13.88 2.73 -0.59
N ARG A 18 -12.65 2.22 -0.55
CA ARG A 18 -12.20 1.14 -1.42
C ARG A 18 -11.42 0.10 -0.63
N THR A 19 -11.81 -1.17 -0.77
CA THR A 19 -10.99 -2.28 -0.35
C THR A 19 -9.83 -2.47 -1.34
N ILE A 20 -8.62 -2.51 -0.82
CA ILE A 20 -7.38 -2.67 -1.57
C ILE A 20 -6.67 -3.90 -1.02
N LYS A 21 -6.32 -4.83 -1.91
CA LYS A 21 -5.44 -5.95 -1.58
C LYS A 21 -4.01 -5.56 -1.95
N ILE A 22 -3.09 -5.79 -1.02
CA ILE A 22 -1.68 -5.43 -1.17
C ILE A 22 -0.85 -6.67 -0.87
N LEU A 23 0.02 -7.04 -1.82
CA LEU A 23 0.99 -8.09 -1.62
C LEU A 23 2.35 -7.48 -1.27
N LEU A 24 2.84 -7.77 -0.06
CA LEU A 24 4.11 -7.26 0.45
C LEU A 24 5.12 -8.38 0.59
N GLN A 25 6.39 -8.12 0.28
CA GLN A 25 7.46 -9.08 0.56
C GLN A 25 7.65 -9.21 2.07
N ASN A 26 7.64 -10.42 2.62
CA ASN A 26 7.78 -10.63 4.06
C ASN A 26 9.23 -10.44 4.52
N ALA A 27 9.65 -9.21 4.81
CA ALA A 27 10.98 -8.88 5.33
C ALA A 27 10.95 -7.61 6.19
N GLU A 28 11.83 -7.54 7.20
CA GLU A 28 11.96 -6.38 8.11
C GLU A 28 12.42 -5.09 7.39
N THR A 29 13.17 -5.26 6.29
CA THR A 29 13.63 -4.16 5.45
C THR A 29 12.50 -3.51 4.64
N ILE A 30 11.32 -4.14 4.59
CA ILE A 30 10.13 -3.58 3.95
C ILE A 30 9.36 -2.77 5.00
N ARG A 31 9.25 -1.47 4.76
CA ARG A 31 8.63 -0.52 5.67
C ARG A 31 7.53 0.27 4.98
N LEU A 32 6.43 0.46 5.69
CA LEU A 32 5.35 1.37 5.32
C LEU A 32 5.44 2.65 6.15
N VAL A 33 4.61 3.64 5.84
CA VAL A 33 4.50 4.88 6.61
C VAL A 33 3.19 4.85 7.38
N ASN A 34 3.27 4.98 8.71
CA ASN A 34 2.07 5.05 9.55
C ASN A 34 1.39 6.43 9.46
N LYS A 35 0.21 6.59 10.08
CA LYS A 35 -0.52 7.86 10.12
C LYS A 35 0.24 9.05 10.75
N GLU A 36 1.29 8.79 11.53
CA GLU A 36 2.14 9.82 12.15
C GLU A 36 3.36 10.18 11.26
N GLY A 37 3.45 9.61 10.05
CA GLY A 37 4.58 9.83 9.15
C GLY A 37 5.84 9.06 9.53
N LYS A 38 5.76 8.09 10.45
CA LYS A 38 6.89 7.27 10.90
C LYS A 38 6.96 5.95 10.13
N PRO A 39 8.17 5.46 9.83
CA PRO A 39 8.34 4.15 9.21
C PRO A 39 7.93 3.04 10.19
N VAL A 40 7.17 2.06 9.70
CA VAL A 40 6.77 0.85 10.44
C VAL A 40 7.17 -0.39 9.64
N SER A 41 7.80 -1.36 10.28
CA SER A 41 8.12 -2.65 9.65
C SER A 41 6.85 -3.42 9.37
N ILE A 42 6.75 -4.06 8.20
CA ILE A 42 5.59 -4.89 7.90
C ILE A 42 5.47 -6.13 8.81
N THR A 43 6.56 -6.54 9.45
CA THR A 43 6.59 -7.68 10.38
C THR A 43 5.96 -7.34 11.72
N GLU A 44 5.76 -6.05 12.00
CA GLU A 44 5.16 -5.52 13.23
C GLU A 44 3.71 -5.06 13.03
N LEU A 45 3.20 -5.11 11.80
CA LEU A 45 1.83 -4.70 11.48
C LEU A 45 0.81 -5.65 12.09
N LYS A 46 -0.27 -5.07 12.61
CA LYS A 46 -1.45 -5.77 13.13
C LYS A 46 -2.73 -5.19 12.53
N VAL A 47 -3.80 -5.98 12.61
CA VAL A 47 -5.15 -5.53 12.21
C VAL A 47 -5.50 -4.25 12.97
N GLY A 48 -5.94 -3.23 12.24
CA GLY A 48 -6.28 -1.92 12.77
C GLY A 48 -5.15 -0.89 12.69
N ASP A 49 -3.92 -1.28 12.33
CA ASP A 49 -2.88 -0.30 12.02
C ASP A 49 -3.23 0.48 10.75
N GLU A 50 -3.06 1.80 10.84
CA GLU A 50 -3.31 2.73 9.74
C GLU A 50 -1.99 3.10 9.06
N VAL A 51 -1.95 2.94 7.74
CA VAL A 51 -0.81 3.29 6.90
C VAL A 51 -1.23 4.24 5.78
N VAL A 52 -0.29 5.02 5.30
CA VAL A 52 -0.50 5.93 4.17
C VAL A 52 -0.17 5.22 2.88
N GLY A 53 -1.07 5.34 1.90
CA GLY A 53 -0.88 4.80 0.55
C GLY A 53 -0.99 5.90 -0.50
N TYR A 54 -0.25 5.73 -1.60
CA TYR A 54 -0.39 6.54 -2.80
C TYR A 54 -0.83 5.63 -3.95
N LEU A 55 -1.96 5.95 -4.57
CA LEU A 55 -2.47 5.19 -5.71
C LEU A 55 -1.87 5.73 -6.99
N GLU A 56 -1.21 4.87 -7.75
CA GLU A 56 -0.64 5.18 -9.05
C GLU A 56 -0.92 4.06 -10.05
N LYS A 57 -1.05 4.42 -11.33
CA LYS A 57 -1.07 3.45 -12.43
C LYS A 57 0.35 3.05 -12.84
N GLY A 58 0.60 1.74 -12.93
CA GLY A 58 1.90 1.15 -13.27
C GLY A 58 2.71 0.77 -12.03
N GLY A 59 3.91 0.21 -12.25
CA GLY A 59 4.82 -0.22 -11.20
C GLY A 59 6.03 0.71 -11.06
N ARG A 60 6.90 0.41 -10.08
CA ARG A 60 8.20 1.08 -9.92
C ARG A 60 9.33 0.08 -9.70
N HIS A 61 10.42 0.23 -10.46
CA HIS A 61 11.64 -0.52 -10.27
C HIS A 61 12.77 0.44 -9.87
N PHE A 62 13.30 0.29 -8.66
CA PHE A 62 14.27 1.22 -8.06
C PHE A 62 13.84 2.71 -8.18
N GLY A 63 12.55 2.98 -7.94
CA GLY A 63 11.97 4.32 -8.03
C GLY A 63 11.59 4.79 -9.44
N THR A 64 12.08 4.14 -10.50
CA THR A 64 11.73 4.46 -11.89
C THR A 64 10.37 3.86 -12.23
N LYS A 65 9.47 4.66 -12.82
CA LYS A 65 8.16 4.20 -13.27
C LYS A 65 8.32 3.22 -14.43
N VAL A 66 7.60 2.10 -14.36
CA VAL A 66 7.58 1.07 -15.40
C VAL A 66 6.14 0.69 -15.74
N ASP A 67 5.89 0.40 -17.01
CA ASP A 67 4.66 -0.26 -17.42
C ASP A 67 4.71 -1.71 -16.91
N GLU A 68 3.73 -2.09 -16.10
CA GLU A 68 3.66 -3.41 -15.49
C GLU A 68 2.25 -3.97 -15.65
N THR A 69 2.15 -5.29 -15.85
CA THR A 69 0.89 -6.03 -15.83
C THR A 69 1.00 -7.14 -14.78
N ILE A 70 0.11 -7.13 -13.79
CA ILE A 70 0.03 -8.14 -12.75
C ILE A 70 -1.12 -9.09 -13.10
N VAL A 71 -0.85 -10.38 -13.18
CA VAL A 71 -1.86 -11.44 -13.34
C VAL A 71 -1.92 -12.24 -12.05
N GLU A 72 -2.99 -12.04 -11.27
CA GLU A 72 -3.27 -12.85 -10.07
C GLU A 72 -4.00 -14.14 -10.50
N LYS A 73 -3.58 -15.29 -9.98
CA LYS A 73 -4.21 -16.61 -10.19
C LYS A 73 -4.72 -17.18 -8.88
#